data_AF-A0A7K0YBW2-F1
#
_entry.id   AF-A0A7K0YBW2-F1
#
_cell.length_a   1.000
_cell.length_b   1.000
_cell.length_c   1.000
_cell.angle_alpha   90.00
_cell.angle_beta   90.00
_cell.angle_gamma   90.00
#
_symmetry.space_group_name_H-M   'P 1'
#
loop_
_entity.id
_entity.type
_entity.pdbx_description
1 polymer ?
#
loop_
_entity_poly.entity_id
_entity_poly.type
_entity_poly.pdbx_seq_one_letter_code
_entity_poly.pdbx_strand_id
1 'polypeptide(L)'
;MVEQVDSGEGVSRSQWDAWQEEIAAIGITNPLTNFETSNFGQIDLERSHPGGFSQFVTGRATLLSNLVRDPLAYSRALAAARRINAKAERLSNHFGIQTLFLVGGLADFEGDGFDLKMPILMWPLSLEKRGDDYELQKSGLPTVNPAFVDALEVCYGIKLNESELLSRQNESSDLVPVTVLNYLANLTGEKAKLDLKRILVIGNFSTAPTELLRDFERSETPLLRELTGEPKDALSEVDVSEMVLIADADATQVRIAARALAGQSFAVETLPGCGYLQTVLNTIGVLVNAGKKVLVVAPRRQTLNELADRLSA
;
A
#
# COMPACT_ATOMS: atom_id res chain seq x y z
N MET A 1 9.16 20.58 -50.51
CA MET A 1 8.26 20.76 -49.36
C MET A 1 8.71 19.73 -48.35
N VAL A 2 9.58 20.15 -47.42
CA VAL A 2 10.25 19.25 -46.49
C VAL A 2 9.22 18.88 -45.43
N GLU A 3 8.93 17.59 -45.31
CA GLU A 3 8.14 17.04 -44.21
C GLU A 3 8.84 17.40 -42.90
N GLN A 4 8.19 18.27 -42.13
CA GLN A 4 8.48 18.44 -40.72
C GLN A 4 8.05 17.14 -40.03
N VAL A 5 9.03 16.28 -39.74
CA VAL A 5 8.85 15.17 -38.81
C VAL A 5 8.66 15.80 -37.43
N ASP A 6 7.46 15.69 -36.90
CA ASP A 6 7.11 16.09 -35.53
C ASP A 6 7.77 15.11 -34.55
N SER A 7 9.06 15.32 -34.27
CA SER A 7 9.86 14.50 -33.36
C SER A 7 9.60 14.89 -31.90
N GLY A 8 8.38 14.67 -31.41
CA GLY A 8 8.00 15.11 -30.06
C GLY A 8 6.62 14.65 -29.59
N GLU A 9 6.15 13.50 -30.05
CA GLU A 9 4.87 12.97 -29.58
C GLU A 9 4.94 12.65 -28.08
N GLY A 10 4.02 13.22 -27.32
CA GLY A 10 3.90 13.00 -25.88
C GLY A 10 3.64 11.55 -25.51
N VAL A 11 3.54 11.26 -24.21
CA VAL A 11 3.30 9.90 -23.71
C VAL A 11 2.07 9.29 -24.40
N SER A 12 2.29 8.21 -25.15
CA SER A 12 1.26 7.58 -25.96
C SER A 12 0.14 6.97 -25.10
N ARG A 13 -1.08 6.90 -25.65
CA ARG A 13 -2.22 6.29 -24.94
C ARG A 13 -1.95 4.84 -24.55
N SER A 14 -1.30 4.06 -25.42
CA SER A 14 -0.92 2.68 -25.15
C SER A 14 0.08 2.56 -24.00
N GLN A 15 0.98 3.54 -23.85
CA GLN A 15 1.91 3.57 -22.71
C GLN A 15 1.21 3.90 -21.40
N TRP A 16 0.27 4.84 -21.41
CA TRP A 16 -0.59 5.09 -20.25
C TRP A 16 -1.41 3.87 -19.86
N ASP A 17 -2.01 3.19 -20.83
CA ASP A 17 -2.78 1.96 -20.61
C ASP A 17 -1.87 0.87 -20.02
N ALA A 18 -0.66 0.68 -20.55
CA ALA A 18 0.32 -0.27 -20.04
C ALA A 18 0.73 0.02 -18.57
N TRP A 19 1.02 1.27 -18.22
CA TRP A 19 1.34 1.62 -16.83
C TRP A 19 0.17 1.38 -15.88
N GLN A 20 -1.06 1.69 -16.33
CA GLN A 20 -2.25 1.42 -15.53
C GLN A 20 -2.45 -0.09 -15.32
N GLU A 21 -2.20 -0.92 -16.34
CA GLU A 21 -2.21 -2.38 -16.24
C GLU A 21 -1.11 -2.91 -15.31
N GLU A 22 0.11 -2.34 -15.38
CA GLU A 22 1.21 -2.69 -14.49
C GLU A 22 0.87 -2.41 -13.02
N ILE A 23 0.26 -1.27 -12.72
CA ILE A 23 -0.22 -0.94 -11.36
C ILE A 23 -1.30 -1.94 -10.93
N ALA A 24 -2.26 -2.25 -11.79
CA ALA A 24 -3.32 -3.21 -11.51
C ALA A 24 -2.79 -4.64 -11.28
N ALA A 25 -1.66 -5.00 -11.91
CA ALA A 25 -1.01 -6.29 -11.77
C ALA A 25 -0.15 -6.44 -10.49
N ILE A 26 0.08 -5.35 -9.74
CA ILE A 26 0.88 -5.40 -8.51
C ILE A 26 0.28 -6.40 -7.52
N GLY A 27 1.06 -7.40 -7.13
CA GLY A 27 0.66 -8.42 -6.17
C GLY A 27 -0.11 -9.60 -6.75
N ILE A 28 -0.41 -9.59 -8.07
CA ILE A 28 -1.12 -10.61 -8.86
C ILE A 28 -2.55 -10.85 -8.36
N THR A 29 -2.71 -11.43 -7.17
CA THR A 29 -4.02 -11.69 -6.57
C THR A 29 -4.32 -10.64 -5.50
N ASN A 30 -5.48 -9.99 -5.61
CA ASN A 30 -5.95 -9.02 -4.64
C ASN A 30 -7.14 -9.59 -3.85
N PRO A 31 -6.94 -10.05 -2.60
CA PRO A 31 -8.03 -10.58 -1.78
C PRO A 31 -9.06 -9.52 -1.34
N LEU A 32 -8.85 -8.23 -1.66
CA LEU A 32 -9.84 -7.17 -1.50
C LEU A 32 -10.78 -7.05 -2.72
N THR A 33 -10.43 -7.61 -3.88
CA THR A 33 -11.32 -7.68 -5.05
C THR A 33 -11.94 -9.06 -5.21
N ASN A 34 -11.13 -10.10 -4.99
CA ASN A 34 -11.53 -11.50 -5.10
C ASN A 34 -11.10 -12.26 -3.84
N PHE A 35 -11.96 -12.19 -2.84
CA PHE A 35 -11.79 -12.86 -1.57
C PHE A 35 -12.15 -14.34 -1.68
N GLU A 36 -11.19 -15.18 -1.29
CA GLU A 36 -11.38 -16.61 -1.12
C GLU A 36 -10.99 -17.01 0.30
N THR A 37 -11.80 -17.87 0.92
CA THR A 37 -11.48 -18.43 2.23
C THR A 37 -10.30 -19.39 2.14
N SER A 38 -9.29 -19.21 2.99
CA SER A 38 -8.08 -20.03 2.99
C SER A 38 -7.67 -20.42 4.40
N ASN A 39 -7.55 -21.73 4.65
CA ASN A 39 -7.04 -22.25 5.93
C ASN A 39 -5.53 -22.11 6.11
N PHE A 40 -4.80 -21.59 5.11
CA PHE A 40 -3.34 -21.52 5.14
C PHE A 40 -2.82 -20.18 5.67
N GLY A 41 -3.41 -19.08 5.19
CA GLY A 41 -2.94 -17.71 5.41
C GLY A 41 -4.01 -16.78 5.96
N GLN A 42 -5.03 -17.32 6.60
CA GLN A 42 -6.09 -16.55 7.24
C GLN A 42 -6.45 -17.16 8.60
N ILE A 43 -6.96 -16.30 9.50
CA ILE A 43 -7.54 -16.71 10.79
C ILE A 43 -9.00 -16.30 10.76
N ASP A 44 -9.89 -17.29 10.76
CA ASP A 44 -11.33 -17.09 10.85
C ASP A 44 -11.74 -16.85 12.32
N LEU A 45 -12.44 -15.74 12.55
CA LEU A 45 -12.93 -15.33 13.86
C LEU A 45 -14.44 -15.54 14.03
N GLU A 46 -15.17 -16.07 13.05
CA GLU A 46 -16.62 -16.30 13.17
C GLU A 46 -16.97 -17.19 14.36
N ARG A 47 -16.13 -18.18 14.65
CA ARG A 47 -16.30 -19.14 15.74
C ARG A 47 -15.46 -18.81 16.98
N SER A 48 -15.07 -17.54 17.13
CA SER A 48 -14.29 -17.09 18.28
C SER A 48 -15.03 -17.31 19.60
N HIS A 49 -14.29 -17.64 20.65
CA HIS A 49 -14.83 -17.75 21.99
C HIS A 49 -15.35 -16.39 22.49
N PRO A 50 -16.60 -16.28 22.98
CA PRO A 50 -17.24 -14.99 23.26
C PRO A 50 -16.45 -14.09 24.21
N GLY A 51 -15.83 -14.68 25.24
CA GLY A 51 -15.05 -13.92 26.23
C GLY A 51 -13.80 -13.26 25.64
N GLY A 52 -13.08 -13.94 24.75
CA GLY A 52 -11.93 -13.37 24.05
C GLY A 52 -12.37 -12.38 22.98
N PHE A 53 -13.42 -12.73 22.22
CA PHE A 53 -13.94 -11.87 21.17
C PHE A 53 -14.41 -10.51 21.72
N SER A 54 -15.12 -10.50 22.85
CA SER A 54 -15.55 -9.25 23.51
C SER A 54 -14.36 -8.36 23.89
N GLN A 55 -13.28 -8.93 24.43
CA GLN A 55 -12.06 -8.18 24.74
C GLN A 55 -11.44 -7.56 23.48
N PHE A 56 -11.29 -8.36 22.43
CA PHE A 56 -10.73 -7.94 21.16
C PHE A 56 -11.55 -6.81 20.50
N VAL A 57 -12.87 -6.97 20.46
CA VAL A 57 -13.81 -5.97 19.95
C VAL A 57 -13.69 -4.64 20.70
N THR A 58 -13.52 -4.68 22.03
CA THR A 58 -13.30 -3.46 22.84
C THR A 58 -11.92 -2.84 22.67
N GLY A 59 -11.07 -3.36 21.77
CA GLY A 59 -9.74 -2.84 21.47
C GLY A 59 -8.65 -3.28 22.45
N ARG A 60 -8.95 -4.21 23.37
CA ARG A 60 -7.96 -4.76 24.29
C ARG A 60 -7.08 -5.77 23.56
N ALA A 61 -5.79 -5.75 23.89
CA ALA A 61 -4.85 -6.78 23.49
C ALA A 61 -5.36 -8.16 23.96
N THR A 62 -5.50 -9.10 23.02
CA THR A 62 -6.15 -10.39 23.26
C THR A 62 -5.30 -11.51 22.69
N LEU A 63 -4.93 -12.48 23.53
CA LEU A 63 -4.22 -13.68 23.08
C LEU A 63 -5.06 -14.51 22.10
N LEU A 64 -4.42 -15.08 21.08
CA LEU A 64 -5.07 -15.93 20.10
C LEU A 64 -5.70 -17.16 20.75
N SER A 65 -5.06 -17.71 21.79
CA SER A 65 -5.61 -18.81 22.60
C SER A 65 -6.90 -18.44 23.36
N ASN A 66 -7.14 -17.16 23.62
CA ASN A 66 -8.40 -16.68 24.21
C ASN A 66 -9.51 -16.53 23.16
N LEU A 67 -9.15 -16.28 21.90
CA LEU A 67 -10.08 -16.23 20.77
C LEU A 67 -10.44 -17.62 20.26
N VAL A 68 -9.47 -18.54 20.16
CA VAL A 68 -9.67 -19.88 19.61
C VAL A 68 -9.37 -20.91 20.70
N ARG A 69 -10.43 -21.45 21.32
CA ARG A 69 -10.32 -22.40 22.45
C ARG A 69 -10.19 -23.86 22.02
N ASP A 70 -10.71 -24.21 20.84
CA ASP A 70 -10.59 -25.57 20.31
C ASP A 70 -9.12 -25.86 19.95
N PRO A 71 -8.50 -26.94 20.47
CA PRO A 71 -7.06 -27.19 20.27
C PRO A 71 -6.64 -27.35 18.80
N LEU A 72 -7.48 -27.98 17.96
CA LEU A 72 -7.16 -28.20 16.56
C LEU A 72 -7.27 -26.90 15.76
N ALA A 73 -8.35 -26.14 16.00
CA ALA A 73 -8.52 -24.81 15.42
C ALA A 73 -7.42 -23.84 15.88
N TYR A 74 -7.03 -23.88 17.15
CA TYR A 74 -5.96 -23.05 17.70
C TYR A 74 -4.62 -23.36 17.03
N SER A 75 -4.27 -24.65 16.88
CA SER A 75 -3.03 -25.05 16.20
C SER A 75 -2.97 -24.52 14.76
N ARG A 76 -4.10 -24.57 14.03
CA ARG A 76 -4.21 -24.01 12.67
C ARG A 76 -4.11 -22.48 12.67
N ALA A 77 -4.84 -21.82 13.56
CA ALA A 77 -4.80 -20.36 13.71
C ALA A 77 -3.40 -19.86 14.07
N LEU A 78 -2.69 -20.58 14.95
CA LEU A 78 -1.32 -20.25 15.35
C LEU A 78 -0.34 -20.39 14.18
N ALA A 79 -0.49 -21.44 13.36
CA ALA A 79 0.30 -21.60 12.15
C ALA A 79 0.02 -20.49 11.12
N ALA A 80 -1.25 -20.09 10.95
CA ALA A 80 -1.64 -18.97 10.10
C ALA A 80 -1.08 -17.64 10.64
N ALA A 81 -1.22 -17.38 11.95
CA ALA A 81 -0.68 -16.19 12.64
C ALA A 81 0.81 -15.99 12.37
N ARG A 82 1.62 -17.06 12.48
CA ARG A 82 3.06 -17.02 12.16
C ARG A 82 3.32 -16.57 10.73
N ARG A 83 2.59 -17.12 9.76
CA ARG A 83 2.77 -16.81 8.33
C ARG A 83 2.33 -15.40 8.00
N ILE A 84 1.14 -14.99 8.46
CA ILE A 84 0.60 -13.66 8.17
C ILE A 84 1.43 -12.56 8.86
N ASN A 85 1.94 -12.82 10.07
CA ASN A 85 2.83 -11.87 10.76
C ASN A 85 4.15 -11.70 10.01
N ALA A 86 4.81 -12.81 9.66
CA ALA A 86 6.07 -12.76 8.92
C ALA A 86 5.90 -12.08 7.55
N LYS A 87 4.78 -12.31 6.85
CA LYS A 87 4.47 -11.62 5.60
C LYS A 87 4.22 -10.12 5.82
N ALA A 88 3.48 -9.75 6.86
CA ALA A 88 3.19 -8.36 7.19
C ALA A 88 4.46 -7.58 7.55
N GLU A 89 5.29 -8.12 8.45
CA GLU A 89 6.58 -7.53 8.84
C GLU A 89 7.49 -7.37 7.63
N ARG A 90 7.58 -8.39 6.75
CA ARG A 90 8.38 -8.30 5.53
C ARG A 90 7.90 -7.15 4.63
N LEU A 91 6.59 -7.06 4.36
CA LEU A 91 6.05 -6.02 3.49
C LEU A 91 6.16 -4.62 4.09
N SER A 92 5.98 -4.48 5.40
CA SER A 92 6.17 -3.23 6.11
C SER A 92 7.64 -2.78 6.13
N ASN A 93 8.57 -3.69 6.44
CA ASN A 93 10.00 -3.38 6.50
C ASN A 93 10.62 -3.11 5.13
N HIS A 94 10.13 -3.77 4.08
CA HIS A 94 10.67 -3.56 2.73
C HIS A 94 9.99 -2.38 2.06
N PHE A 95 8.66 -2.37 2.00
CA PHE A 95 7.90 -1.44 1.17
C PHE A 95 7.13 -0.38 1.95
N GLY A 96 7.14 -0.43 3.30
CA GLY A 96 6.33 0.48 4.12
C GLY A 96 4.83 0.21 4.05
N ILE A 97 4.41 -0.93 3.48
CA ILE A 97 3.01 -1.25 3.25
C ILE A 97 2.45 -2.00 4.46
N GLN A 98 1.45 -1.41 5.12
CA GLN A 98 0.65 -2.11 6.12
C GLN A 98 -0.25 -3.11 5.44
N THR A 99 -0.19 -4.38 5.86
CA THR A 99 -1.03 -5.42 5.26
C THR A 99 -1.84 -6.25 6.24
N LEU A 100 -1.63 -6.09 7.55
CA LEU A 100 -2.35 -6.89 8.53
C LEU A 100 -3.69 -6.25 8.86
N PHE A 101 -4.77 -6.86 8.38
CA PHE A 101 -6.13 -6.39 8.62
C PHE A 101 -7.05 -7.53 9.04
N LEU A 102 -8.04 -7.19 9.86
CA LEU A 102 -9.29 -7.94 9.95
C LEU A 102 -10.23 -7.40 8.88
N VAL A 103 -10.78 -8.27 8.05
CA VAL A 103 -11.87 -7.93 7.15
C VAL A 103 -13.19 -8.45 7.68
N GLY A 104 -14.26 -7.69 7.45
CA GLY A 104 -15.59 -8.00 7.94
C GLY A 104 -16.67 -7.68 6.93
N GLY A 105 -17.61 -8.61 6.79
CA GLY A 105 -18.64 -8.56 5.75
C GLY A 105 -18.07 -8.85 4.36
N LEU A 106 -18.87 -9.50 3.53
CA LEU A 106 -18.51 -9.87 2.17
C LEU A 106 -19.67 -9.50 1.23
N ALA A 107 -19.33 -8.85 0.13
CA ALA A 107 -20.23 -8.51 -0.95
C ALA A 107 -19.87 -9.34 -2.19
N ASP A 108 -20.80 -10.18 -2.63
CA ASP A 108 -20.65 -11.07 -3.76
C ASP A 108 -21.46 -10.53 -4.95
N PHE A 109 -20.77 -10.22 -6.04
CA PHE A 109 -21.34 -9.60 -7.24
C PHE A 109 -21.63 -10.64 -8.34
N GLU A 110 -21.36 -11.94 -8.12
CA GLU A 110 -21.56 -12.98 -9.13
C GLU A 110 -23.02 -13.09 -9.59
N GLY A 111 -23.97 -12.66 -8.76
CA GLY A 111 -25.40 -12.62 -9.08
C GLY A 111 -25.74 -11.79 -10.32
N ASP A 112 -24.90 -10.81 -10.66
CA ASP A 112 -25.02 -9.98 -11.87
C ASP A 112 -23.91 -10.25 -12.91
N GLY A 113 -23.13 -11.32 -12.72
CA GLY A 113 -22.10 -11.77 -13.68
C GLY A 113 -20.73 -11.12 -13.52
N PHE A 114 -20.50 -10.37 -12.44
CA PHE A 114 -19.16 -9.86 -12.12
C PHE A 114 -18.39 -10.88 -11.27
N ASP A 115 -17.18 -11.22 -11.69
CA ASP A 115 -16.25 -12.07 -10.92
C ASP A 115 -15.57 -11.25 -9.81
N LEU A 116 -16.38 -10.83 -8.83
CA LEU A 116 -15.97 -10.01 -7.68
C LEU A 116 -16.59 -10.53 -6.38
N LYS A 117 -15.73 -10.81 -5.40
CA LYS A 117 -16.10 -11.15 -4.01
C LYS A 117 -15.31 -10.28 -3.07
N MET A 118 -15.93 -9.21 -2.60
CA MET A 118 -15.20 -8.10 -1.97
C MET A 118 -15.51 -8.02 -0.49
N PRO A 119 -14.49 -8.04 0.40
CA PRO A 119 -14.72 -7.71 1.79
C PRO A 119 -15.15 -6.25 1.92
N ILE A 120 -16.02 -5.93 2.88
CA ILE A 120 -16.67 -4.61 2.97
C ILE A 120 -15.89 -3.69 3.91
N LEU A 121 -15.66 -4.12 5.14
CA LEU A 121 -15.00 -3.36 6.20
C LEU A 121 -13.62 -3.91 6.50
N MET A 122 -12.71 -3.03 6.90
CA MET A 122 -11.34 -3.37 7.24
C MET A 122 -10.94 -2.72 8.57
N TRP A 123 -10.33 -3.47 9.48
CA TRP A 123 -9.70 -2.93 10.69
C TRP A 123 -8.20 -3.23 10.66
N PRO A 124 -7.32 -2.22 10.73
CA PRO A 124 -5.90 -2.45 10.85
C PRO A 124 -5.60 -3.12 12.19
N LEU A 125 -4.72 -4.13 12.16
CA LEU A 125 -4.34 -4.89 13.34
C LEU A 125 -2.83 -4.83 13.60
N SER A 126 -2.47 -5.04 14.86
CA SER A 126 -1.15 -5.47 15.28
C SER A 126 -1.20 -6.91 15.79
N LEU A 127 -0.09 -7.63 15.59
CA LEU A 127 0.07 -9.02 15.97
C LEU A 127 1.46 -9.19 16.58
N GLU A 128 1.52 -9.35 17.89
CA GLU A 128 2.78 -9.45 18.63
C GLU A 128 2.99 -10.87 19.14
N LYS A 129 4.20 -11.42 18.96
CA LYS A 129 4.52 -12.74 19.50
C LYS A 129 4.69 -12.66 21.02
N ARG A 130 3.99 -13.53 21.76
CA ARG A 130 4.06 -13.65 23.23
C ARG A 130 4.35 -15.10 23.60
N GLY A 131 5.64 -15.43 23.81
CA GLY A 131 6.08 -16.81 24.03
C GLY A 131 5.76 -17.67 22.81
N ASP A 132 4.92 -18.69 22.99
CA ASP A 132 4.45 -19.58 21.92
C ASP A 132 3.11 -19.18 21.29
N ASP A 133 2.48 -18.11 21.79
CA ASP A 133 1.21 -17.57 21.35
C ASP A 133 1.40 -16.21 20.64
N TYR A 134 0.30 -15.64 20.16
CA TYR A 134 0.22 -14.29 19.61
C TYR A 134 -0.83 -13.44 20.32
N GLU A 135 -0.51 -12.18 20.51
CA GLU A 135 -1.39 -11.15 21.02
C GLU A 135 -1.90 -10.29 19.87
N LEU A 136 -3.22 -10.17 19.75
CA LEU A 136 -3.91 -9.40 18.71
C LEU A 136 -4.51 -8.13 19.28
N GLN A 137 -4.37 -7.03 18.55
CA GLN A 137 -5.00 -5.76 18.91
C GLN A 137 -5.41 -4.98 17.65
N LYS A 138 -6.53 -4.26 17.72
CA LYS A 138 -6.88 -3.26 16.70
C LYS A 138 -5.94 -2.08 16.81
N SER A 139 -5.20 -1.78 15.74
CA SER A 139 -4.19 -0.72 15.72
C SER A 139 -4.73 0.61 15.19
N GLY A 140 -6.02 0.69 14.83
CA GLY A 140 -6.64 1.88 14.27
C GLY A 140 -8.16 1.75 14.09
N LEU A 141 -8.75 2.79 13.51
CA LEU A 141 -10.18 2.85 13.20
C LEU A 141 -10.51 1.99 11.97
N PRO A 142 -11.77 1.52 11.84
CA PRO A 142 -12.21 0.85 10.63
C PRO A 142 -12.20 1.78 9.41
N THR A 143 -11.95 1.19 8.25
CA THR A 143 -12.14 1.80 6.94
C THR A 143 -13.02 0.91 6.08
N VAL A 144 -13.61 1.48 5.04
CA VAL A 144 -14.27 0.70 3.98
C VAL A 144 -13.18 0.22 3.01
N ASN A 145 -13.37 -0.96 2.43
CA ASN A 145 -12.50 -1.43 1.35
C ASN A 145 -12.63 -0.47 0.14
N PRO A 146 -11.58 0.25 -0.27
CA PRO A 146 -11.67 1.22 -1.37
C PRO A 146 -12.06 0.54 -2.69
N ALA A 147 -11.62 -0.70 -2.93
CA ALA A 147 -11.97 -1.43 -4.14
C ALA A 147 -13.47 -1.76 -4.20
N PHE A 148 -14.10 -1.98 -3.04
CA PHE A 148 -15.54 -2.19 -2.95
C PHE A 148 -16.33 -0.91 -3.27
N VAL A 149 -15.85 0.24 -2.81
CA VAL A 149 -16.44 1.56 -3.14
C VAL A 149 -16.41 1.77 -4.66
N ASP A 150 -15.25 1.52 -5.28
CA ASP A 150 -15.07 1.70 -6.73
C ASP A 150 -15.96 0.72 -7.52
N ALA A 151 -16.05 -0.54 -7.08
CA ALA A 151 -16.90 -1.54 -7.71
C ALA A 151 -18.39 -1.18 -7.66
N LEU A 152 -18.88 -0.60 -6.56
CA LEU A 152 -20.28 -0.14 -6.48
C LEU A 152 -20.56 0.99 -7.50
N GLU A 153 -19.62 1.90 -7.71
CA GLU A 153 -19.79 2.97 -8.70
C GLU A 153 -19.68 2.43 -10.13
N VAL A 154 -18.70 1.58 -10.41
CA VAL A 154 -18.46 1.02 -11.76
C VAL A 154 -19.56 0.05 -12.18
N CYS A 155 -19.94 -0.90 -11.33
CA CYS A 155 -20.91 -1.94 -11.67
C CYS A 155 -22.36 -1.42 -11.63
N TYR A 156 -22.69 -0.51 -10.71
CA TYR A 156 -24.07 -0.13 -10.41
C TYR A 156 -24.35 1.37 -10.43
N GLY A 157 -23.34 2.22 -10.62
CA GLY A 157 -23.49 3.68 -10.55
C GLY A 157 -23.81 4.19 -9.13
N ILE A 158 -23.48 3.42 -8.10
CA ILE A 158 -23.81 3.72 -6.71
C ILE A 158 -22.60 4.38 -6.03
N LYS A 159 -22.78 5.62 -5.58
CA LYS A 159 -21.81 6.33 -4.74
C LYS A 159 -22.08 6.02 -3.27
N LEU A 160 -21.20 5.23 -2.66
CA LEU A 160 -21.32 4.86 -1.26
C LEU A 160 -20.91 6.02 -0.35
N ASN A 161 -21.75 6.36 0.62
CA ASN A 161 -21.36 7.25 1.72
C ASN A 161 -20.63 6.44 2.80
N GLU A 162 -19.30 6.38 2.70
CA GLU A 162 -18.45 5.64 3.63
C GLU A 162 -18.60 6.11 5.08
N SER A 163 -18.74 7.42 5.30
CA SER A 163 -18.88 7.99 6.65
C SER A 163 -20.18 7.53 7.32
N GLU A 164 -21.28 7.47 6.55
CA GLU A 164 -22.55 6.94 7.05
C GLU A 164 -22.43 5.44 7.37
N LEU A 165 -21.81 4.64 6.49
CA LEU A 165 -21.59 3.22 6.72
C LEU A 165 -20.78 2.97 8.01
N LEU A 166 -19.67 3.70 8.18
CA LEU A 166 -18.80 3.60 9.35
C LEU A 166 -19.48 4.12 10.63
N SER A 167 -20.36 5.12 10.55
CA SER A 167 -21.14 5.58 11.70
C SER A 167 -22.05 4.48 12.25
N ARG A 168 -22.75 3.76 11.37
CA ARG A 168 -23.61 2.62 11.71
C ARG A 168 -22.81 1.46 12.30
N GLN A 169 -21.58 1.25 11.83
CA GLN A 169 -20.67 0.26 12.40
C GLN A 169 -20.26 0.64 13.83
N ASN A 170 -19.92 1.91 14.07
CA ASN A 170 -19.44 2.39 15.36
C ASN A 170 -20.52 2.44 16.46
N GLU A 171 -21.80 2.52 16.10
CA GLU A 171 -22.94 2.47 17.05
C GLU A 171 -23.16 1.07 17.66
N SER A 172 -22.50 0.05 17.12
CA SER A 172 -22.65 -1.34 17.54
C SER A 172 -21.38 -1.89 18.19
N SER A 173 -21.55 -2.79 19.17
CA SER A 173 -20.46 -3.63 19.67
C SER A 173 -20.14 -4.80 18.75
N ASP A 174 -21.01 -5.17 17.80
CA ASP A 174 -20.66 -6.15 16.76
C ASP A 174 -19.83 -5.46 15.66
N LEU A 175 -18.80 -6.15 15.15
CA LEU A 175 -17.93 -5.62 14.10
C LEU A 175 -18.67 -5.49 12.77
N VAL A 176 -19.59 -6.42 12.48
CA VAL A 176 -20.40 -6.42 11.27
C VAL A 176 -21.88 -6.47 11.67
N PRO A 177 -22.44 -5.35 12.17
CA PRO A 177 -23.82 -5.34 12.60
C PRO A 177 -24.76 -5.48 11.40
N VAL A 178 -25.92 -6.09 11.64
CA VAL A 178 -26.96 -6.26 10.62
C VAL A 178 -27.41 -4.92 10.02
N THR A 179 -27.30 -3.81 10.77
CA THR A 179 -27.59 -2.45 10.28
C THR A 179 -26.70 -2.00 9.12
N VAL A 180 -25.42 -2.42 9.10
CA VAL A 180 -24.49 -2.16 8.00
C VAL A 180 -24.91 -2.94 6.74
N LEU A 181 -25.22 -4.22 6.89
CA LEU A 181 -25.65 -5.07 5.77
C LEU A 181 -27.00 -4.61 5.21
N ASN A 182 -27.96 -4.26 6.08
CA ASN A 182 -29.26 -3.72 5.66
C ASN A 182 -29.13 -2.38 4.95
N TYR A 183 -28.21 -1.51 5.39
CA TYR A 183 -27.95 -0.25 4.71
C TYR A 183 -27.44 -0.48 3.29
N LEU A 184 -26.49 -1.40 3.11
CA LEU A 184 -25.98 -1.76 1.78
C LEU A 184 -27.06 -2.39 0.91
N ALA A 185 -27.85 -3.33 1.45
CA ALA A 185 -28.95 -3.96 0.73
C ALA A 185 -30.01 -2.94 0.27
N ASN A 186 -30.33 -1.95 1.11
CA ASN A 186 -31.26 -0.88 0.76
C ASN A 186 -30.67 0.08 -0.28
N LEU A 187 -29.37 0.37 -0.20
CA LEU A 187 -28.67 1.24 -1.14
C LEU A 187 -28.60 0.60 -2.54
N THR A 188 -28.36 -0.71 -2.61
CA THR A 188 -28.34 -1.46 -3.87
C THR A 188 -29.75 -1.69 -4.42
N GLY A 189 -30.73 -1.93 -3.54
CA GLY A 189 -32.13 -2.13 -3.92
C GLY A 189 -32.29 -3.19 -5.01
N GLU A 190 -33.16 -2.93 -5.98
CA GLU A 190 -33.36 -3.80 -7.15
C GLU A 190 -32.28 -3.63 -8.24
N LYS A 191 -31.37 -2.66 -8.11
CA LYS A 191 -30.35 -2.38 -9.14
C LYS A 191 -29.22 -3.41 -9.18
N ALA A 192 -29.03 -4.14 -8.08
CA ALA A 192 -27.98 -5.14 -7.96
C ALA A 192 -28.47 -6.38 -7.22
N LYS A 193 -28.07 -7.55 -7.70
CA LYS A 193 -28.24 -8.84 -7.03
C LYS A 193 -27.00 -9.15 -6.19
N LEU A 194 -26.69 -8.24 -5.27
CA LEU A 194 -25.55 -8.37 -4.37
C LEU A 194 -25.88 -9.34 -3.23
N ASP A 195 -25.10 -10.42 -3.10
CA ASP A 195 -25.22 -11.34 -1.96
C ASP A 195 -24.28 -10.90 -0.83
N LEU A 196 -24.88 -10.44 0.28
CA LEU A 196 -24.21 -9.87 1.44
C LEU A 196 -24.09 -10.92 2.55
N LYS A 197 -22.85 -11.30 2.87
CA LYS A 197 -22.56 -12.28 3.92
C LYS A 197 -21.80 -11.65 5.07
N ARG A 198 -22.03 -12.15 6.28
CA ARG A 198 -21.17 -11.83 7.43
C ARG A 198 -19.97 -12.76 7.38
N ILE A 199 -18.77 -12.19 7.33
CA ILE A 199 -17.48 -12.87 7.56
C ILE A 199 -16.66 -12.09 8.57
N LEU A 200 -15.71 -12.74 9.26
CA LEU A 200 -14.70 -12.10 10.09
C LEU A 200 -13.36 -12.82 9.94
N VAL A 201 -12.45 -12.26 9.14
CA VAL A 201 -11.22 -12.95 8.74
C VAL A 201 -10.00 -12.05 8.89
N ILE A 202 -8.98 -12.51 9.61
CA ILE A 202 -7.68 -11.85 9.69
C ILE A 202 -6.75 -12.42 8.64
N GLY A 203 -6.04 -11.55 7.94
CA GLY A 203 -5.09 -11.96 6.90
C GLY A 203 -4.22 -10.80 6.42
N ASN A 204 -3.51 -11.04 5.31
CA ASN A 204 -2.75 -10.00 4.64
C ASN A 204 -3.56 -9.39 3.48
N PHE A 205 -4.00 -8.14 3.64
CA PHE A 205 -4.76 -7.36 2.67
C PHE A 205 -4.05 -6.04 2.43
N SER A 206 -3.95 -5.59 1.18
CA SER A 206 -3.25 -4.35 0.84
C SER A 206 -4.14 -3.47 -0.03
N THR A 207 -4.41 -2.25 0.43
CA THR A 207 -5.11 -1.24 -0.38
C THR A 207 -4.18 -0.54 -1.38
N ALA A 208 -2.85 -0.69 -1.23
CA ALA A 208 -1.88 0.07 -2.02
C ALA A 208 -2.10 0.03 -3.55
N PRO A 209 -2.37 -1.11 -4.22
CA PRO A 209 -2.66 -1.10 -5.66
C PRO A 209 -3.92 -0.31 -6.02
N THR A 210 -4.97 -0.41 -5.20
CA THR A 210 -6.22 0.33 -5.41
C THR A 210 -6.02 1.83 -5.24
N GLU A 211 -5.31 2.25 -4.18
CA GLU A 211 -5.02 3.67 -3.97
C GLU A 211 -4.12 4.24 -5.06
N LEU A 212 -3.11 3.47 -5.52
CA LEU A 212 -2.27 3.87 -6.65
C LEU A 212 -3.07 4.05 -7.95
N LEU A 213 -4.07 3.21 -8.19
CA LEU A 213 -4.98 3.37 -9.34
C LEU A 213 -5.90 4.57 -9.19
N ARG A 214 -6.37 4.87 -7.98
CA ARG A 214 -7.19 6.07 -7.70
C ARG A 214 -6.40 7.35 -7.91
N ASP A 215 -5.13 7.36 -7.52
CA ASP A 215 -4.21 8.49 -7.71
C ASP A 215 -3.66 8.57 -9.15
N PHE A 216 -3.96 7.59 -10.01
CA PHE A 216 -3.42 7.54 -11.36
C PHE A 216 -4.13 8.53 -12.29
N GLU A 217 -3.47 9.65 -12.56
CA GLU A 217 -3.91 10.64 -13.54
C GLU A 217 -3.05 10.56 -14.81
N ARG A 218 -3.70 10.57 -15.98
CA ARG A 218 -3.03 10.65 -17.29
C ARG A 218 -2.60 12.10 -17.58
N SER A 219 -1.75 12.62 -16.70
CA SER A 219 -1.23 13.97 -16.74
C SER A 219 0.23 13.94 -17.13
N GLU A 220 0.53 14.55 -18.26
CA GLU A 220 1.89 14.57 -18.77
C GLU A 220 2.72 15.66 -18.08
N THR A 221 3.90 15.27 -17.61
CA THR A 221 4.86 16.19 -16.98
C THR A 221 6.15 16.29 -17.81
N PRO A 222 6.94 17.36 -17.68
CA PRO A 222 8.25 17.46 -18.34
C PRO A 222 9.18 16.28 -17.99
N LEU A 223 9.11 15.79 -16.74
CA LEU A 223 9.88 14.63 -16.29
C LEU A 223 9.43 13.35 -17.01
N LEU A 224 8.12 13.10 -17.11
CA LEU A 224 7.60 11.92 -17.80
C LEU A 224 7.98 11.96 -19.29
N ARG A 225 7.85 13.13 -19.95
CA ARG A 225 8.32 13.31 -21.33
C ARG A 225 9.79 12.98 -21.51
N GLU A 226 10.62 13.41 -20.56
CA GLU A 226 12.06 13.14 -20.60
C GLU A 226 12.38 11.66 -20.37
N LEU A 227 11.61 10.97 -19.52
CA LEU A 227 11.77 9.54 -19.25
C LEU A 227 11.25 8.65 -20.39
N THR A 228 10.23 9.09 -21.13
CA THR A 228 9.66 8.32 -22.26
C THR A 228 10.22 8.71 -23.62
N GLY A 229 10.92 9.85 -23.70
CA GLY A 229 11.53 10.35 -24.93
C GLY A 229 12.81 9.61 -25.32
N GLU A 230 13.38 9.98 -26.46
CA GLU A 230 14.66 9.44 -26.87
C GLU A 230 15.77 9.83 -25.87
N PRO A 231 16.72 8.92 -25.57
CA PRO A 231 17.86 9.23 -24.73
C PRO A 231 18.60 10.44 -25.30
N LYS A 232 18.69 11.51 -24.53
CA LYS A 232 19.47 12.69 -24.93
C LYS A 232 20.96 12.40 -24.78
N ASP A 233 21.75 13.05 -25.63
CA ASP A 233 23.22 13.03 -25.56
C ASP A 233 23.76 13.51 -24.20
N ALA A 234 25.05 13.27 -23.98
CA ALA A 234 25.78 13.57 -22.75
C ALA A 234 25.44 14.97 -22.18
N LEU A 235 25.12 15.00 -20.88
CA LEU A 235 24.85 16.23 -20.14
C LEU A 235 26.01 17.20 -20.27
N SER A 236 25.68 18.49 -20.39
CA SER A 236 26.68 19.57 -20.44
C SER A 236 27.67 19.47 -19.29
N GLU A 237 28.91 19.86 -19.54
CA GLU A 237 29.92 19.95 -18.49
C GLU A 237 29.42 20.86 -17.37
N VAL A 238 29.73 20.47 -16.13
CA VAL A 238 29.39 21.25 -14.94
C VAL A 238 30.67 21.82 -14.37
N ASP A 239 30.63 23.09 -14.01
CA ASP A 239 31.72 23.70 -13.26
C ASP A 239 31.66 23.23 -11.80
N VAL A 240 32.79 22.81 -11.26
CA VAL A 240 32.89 22.30 -9.90
C VAL A 240 33.31 23.46 -9.00
N SER A 241 32.32 24.16 -8.44
CA SER A 241 32.54 25.18 -7.41
C SER A 241 32.90 24.56 -6.06
N GLU A 242 33.52 25.35 -5.17
CA GLU A 242 33.71 24.95 -3.77
C GLU A 242 32.36 24.70 -3.10
N MET A 243 32.18 23.50 -2.55
CA MET A 243 30.96 23.05 -1.88
C MET A 243 31.31 22.48 -0.52
N VAL A 244 30.41 22.69 0.44
CA VAL A 244 30.50 22.04 1.75
C VAL A 244 29.94 20.64 1.64
N LEU A 245 30.79 19.64 1.81
CA LEU A 245 30.42 18.22 1.80
C LEU A 245 30.29 17.72 3.24
N ILE A 246 29.33 16.84 3.47
CA ILE A 246 29.08 16.25 4.79
C ILE A 246 30.11 15.18 5.09
N ALA A 247 30.55 14.45 4.06
CA ALA A 247 31.48 13.34 4.20
C ALA A 247 32.46 13.29 3.01
N ASP A 248 33.61 12.65 3.22
CA ASP A 248 34.68 12.56 2.20
C ASP A 248 34.13 12.08 0.85
N ALA A 249 34.57 12.74 -0.23
CA ALA A 249 34.08 12.47 -1.57
C ALA A 249 35.23 12.43 -2.58
N ASP A 250 35.19 11.46 -3.48
CA ASP A 250 36.07 11.47 -4.65
C ASP A 250 35.61 12.48 -5.72
N ALA A 251 36.46 12.73 -6.72
CA ALA A 251 36.16 13.69 -7.79
C ALA A 251 34.87 13.36 -8.58
N THR A 252 34.46 12.10 -8.65
CA THR A 252 33.21 11.68 -9.31
C THR A 252 32.00 12.03 -8.46
N GLN A 253 32.06 11.75 -7.15
CA GLN A 253 31.00 12.11 -6.20
C GLN A 253 30.83 13.62 -6.07
N VAL A 254 31.94 14.38 -6.05
CA VAL A 254 31.91 15.84 -6.09
C VAL A 254 31.21 16.35 -7.36
N ARG A 255 31.55 15.79 -8.53
CA ARG A 255 30.91 16.16 -9.79
C ARG A 255 29.42 15.85 -9.79
N ILE A 256 29.00 14.73 -9.19
CA ILE A 256 27.57 14.38 -9.03
C ILE A 256 26.83 15.46 -8.22
N ALA A 257 27.37 15.86 -7.06
CA ALA A 257 26.76 16.90 -6.24
C ALA A 257 26.69 18.25 -6.99
N ALA A 258 27.75 18.61 -7.74
CA ALA A 258 27.77 19.82 -8.56
C ALA A 258 26.67 19.81 -9.64
N ARG A 259 26.48 18.68 -10.34
CA ARG A 259 25.41 18.52 -11.35
C ARG A 259 24.02 18.74 -10.74
N ALA A 260 23.77 18.15 -9.57
CA ALA A 260 22.51 18.32 -8.86
C ALA A 260 22.28 19.79 -8.44
N LEU A 261 23.31 20.45 -7.91
CA LEU A 261 23.25 21.86 -7.55
C LEU A 261 22.98 22.78 -8.74
N ALA A 262 23.54 22.44 -9.91
CA ALA A 262 23.28 23.11 -11.18
C ALA A 262 21.86 22.85 -11.73
N GLY A 263 21.06 22.01 -11.07
CA GLY A 263 19.68 21.70 -11.47
C GLY A 263 19.57 20.72 -12.64
N GLN A 264 20.63 19.96 -12.93
CA GLN A 264 20.58 18.92 -13.96
C GLN A 264 19.84 17.68 -13.46
N SER A 265 19.01 17.08 -14.33
CA SER A 265 18.40 15.75 -14.12
C SER A 265 19.31 14.67 -14.68
N PHE A 266 19.64 13.65 -13.89
CA PHE A 266 20.57 12.59 -14.32
C PHE A 266 20.39 11.30 -13.53
N ALA A 267 20.83 10.20 -14.13
CA ALA A 267 20.97 8.91 -13.46
C ALA A 267 22.44 8.69 -13.06
N VAL A 268 22.65 8.02 -11.92
CA VAL A 268 23.97 7.60 -11.47
C VAL A 268 23.97 6.08 -11.36
N GLU A 269 24.83 5.44 -12.14
CA GLU A 269 25.12 4.03 -11.99
C GLU A 269 26.27 3.83 -11.00
N THR A 270 26.06 2.99 -10.00
CA THR A 270 27.06 2.69 -8.98
C THR A 270 27.25 1.19 -8.86
N LEU A 271 28.51 0.75 -8.74
CA LEU A 271 28.81 -0.62 -8.32
C LEU A 271 28.64 -0.77 -6.80
N PRO A 272 28.36 -1.99 -6.30
CA PRO A 272 28.35 -2.26 -4.87
C PRO A 272 29.67 -1.82 -4.22
N GLY A 273 29.60 -1.10 -3.11
CA GLY A 273 30.77 -0.62 -2.36
C GLY A 273 31.32 0.74 -2.78
N CYS A 274 30.82 1.38 -3.84
CA CYS A 274 31.25 2.72 -4.28
C CYS A 274 30.75 3.89 -3.41
N GLY A 275 30.28 3.62 -2.19
CA GLY A 275 29.78 4.66 -1.29
C GLY A 275 28.55 5.41 -1.82
N TYR A 276 27.59 4.73 -2.47
CA TYR A 276 26.40 5.38 -3.04
C TYR A 276 25.63 6.24 -2.01
N LEU A 277 25.51 5.77 -0.76
CA LEU A 277 24.90 6.54 0.33
C LEU A 277 25.67 7.83 0.64
N GLN A 278 26.99 7.79 0.58
CA GLN A 278 27.85 8.97 0.76
C GLN A 278 27.55 10.02 -0.32
N THR A 279 27.46 9.58 -1.57
CA THR A 279 27.11 10.43 -2.71
C THR A 279 25.76 11.10 -2.51
N VAL A 280 24.75 10.32 -2.07
CA VAL A 280 23.39 10.83 -1.80
C VAL A 280 23.41 11.83 -0.64
N LEU A 281 24.08 11.53 0.46
CA LEU A 281 24.20 12.43 1.62
C LEU A 281 24.84 13.76 1.24
N ASN A 282 25.97 13.73 0.53
CA ASN A 282 26.64 14.93 0.06
C ASN A 282 25.75 15.73 -0.89
N THR A 283 25.03 15.07 -1.79
CA THR A 283 24.09 15.73 -2.71
C THR A 283 22.95 16.42 -1.94
N ILE A 284 22.35 15.74 -0.96
CA ILE A 284 21.33 16.32 -0.07
C ILE A 284 21.90 17.53 0.67
N GLY A 285 23.08 17.37 1.29
CA GLY A 285 23.74 18.44 2.05
C GLY A 285 24.00 19.69 1.22
N VAL A 286 24.53 19.52 0.01
CA VAL A 286 24.80 20.61 -0.93
C VAL A 286 23.51 21.34 -1.33
N LEU A 287 22.45 20.59 -1.66
CA LEU A 287 21.15 21.18 -2.04
C LEU A 287 20.50 21.93 -0.87
N VAL A 288 20.51 21.34 0.33
CA VAL A 288 19.96 21.96 1.54
C VAL A 288 20.75 23.22 1.91
N ASN A 289 22.09 23.18 1.82
CA ASN A 289 22.94 24.34 2.05
C ASN A 289 22.65 25.47 1.05
N ALA A 290 22.24 25.13 -0.19
CA ALA A 290 21.76 26.08 -1.19
C ALA A 290 20.29 26.52 -0.99
N GLY A 291 19.68 26.19 0.15
CA GLY A 291 18.30 26.57 0.50
C GLY A 291 17.21 25.79 -0.25
N LYS A 292 17.54 24.65 -0.88
CA LYS A 292 16.57 23.82 -1.59
C LYS A 292 15.86 22.85 -0.63
N LYS A 293 14.63 22.48 -0.99
CA LYS A 293 13.91 21.36 -0.36
C LYS A 293 14.20 20.09 -1.14
N VAL A 294 14.50 19.00 -0.45
CA VAL A 294 14.86 17.72 -1.06
C VAL A 294 13.88 16.66 -0.58
N LEU A 295 13.25 15.95 -1.53
CA LEU A 295 12.47 14.74 -1.26
C LEU A 295 13.32 13.54 -1.67
N VAL A 296 13.53 12.61 -0.73
CA VAL A 296 14.25 11.36 -0.99
C VAL A 296 13.25 10.22 -1.06
N VAL A 297 13.25 9.53 -2.20
CA VAL A 297 12.41 8.34 -2.43
C VAL A 297 13.34 7.15 -2.62
N ALA A 298 13.09 6.06 -1.90
CA ALA A 298 13.84 4.82 -2.03
C ALA A 298 12.90 3.61 -2.02
N PRO A 299 13.26 2.53 -2.73
CA PRO A 299 12.42 1.35 -2.83
C PRO A 299 12.39 0.52 -1.54
N ARG A 300 13.33 0.75 -0.61
CA ARG A 300 13.44 0.03 0.65
C ARG A 300 13.46 0.99 1.84
N ARG A 301 12.63 0.71 2.84
CA ARG A 301 12.60 1.49 4.10
C ARG A 301 13.96 1.46 4.82
N GLN A 302 14.68 0.34 4.75
CA GLN A 302 16.03 0.22 5.31
C GLN A 302 16.98 1.30 4.76
N THR A 303 16.96 1.55 3.45
CA THR A 303 17.81 2.58 2.83
C THR A 303 17.49 3.98 3.36
N LEU A 304 16.20 4.27 3.59
CA LEU A 304 15.79 5.55 4.18
C LEU A 304 16.23 5.67 5.65
N ASN A 305 16.12 4.59 6.43
CA ASN A 305 16.59 4.57 7.82
C ASN A 305 18.11 4.80 7.90
N GLU A 306 18.89 4.11 7.07
CA GLU A 306 20.35 4.28 7.01
C GLU A 306 20.77 5.70 6.62
N LEU A 307 20.03 6.36 5.72
CA LEU A 307 20.23 7.77 5.39
C LEU A 307 19.87 8.69 6.56
N ALA A 308 18.75 8.45 7.23
CA ALA A 308 18.29 9.25 8.35
C ALA A 308 19.28 9.19 9.53
N ASP A 309 19.77 8.00 9.88
CA ASP A 309 20.76 7.80 10.94
C ASP A 309 22.03 8.60 10.66
N ARG A 310 22.53 8.56 9.41
CA ARG A 310 23.74 9.29 9.00
C ARG A 310 23.56 10.81 8.94
N LEU A 311 22.36 11.30 8.66
CA LEU A 311 22.06 12.75 8.72
C LEU A 311 21.91 13.26 10.14
N SER A 312 21.57 12.38 11.09
CA SER A 312 21.39 12.73 12.50
C SER A 312 22.67 12.68 13.34
N ALA A 313 23.70 12.00 12.83
CA ALA A 313 25.02 11.87 13.45
C ALA A 313 25.86 13.14 13.29
#